data_AF-A0A2K9CNQ8-F1
#
_entry.id   AF-A0A2K9CNQ8-F1
#
_cell.length_a   1.000
_cell.length_b   1.000
_cell.length_c   1.000
_cell.angle_alpha   90.00
_cell.angle_beta   90.00
_cell.angle_gamma   90.00
#
_symmetry.space_group_name_H-M   'P 1'
#
loop_
_entity.id
_entity.type
_entity.pdbx_description
1 polymer ?
#
loop_
_entity_poly.entity_id
_entity_poly.type
_entity_poly.pdbx_seq_one_letter_code
_entity_poly.pdbx_strand_id
1 'polypeptide(L)' 'MALFAVQGDVPFEQAFSELSVMLGCIRHLTTEAEMENDRQAGSAARILSGLAKALIDDMELGLRKALVSHK' A
#
# COMPACT_ATOMS: atom_id res chain seq x y z
N MET A 1 -2.10 -9.37 12.91
CA MET A 1 -1.99 -7.98 13.41
C MET A 1 -1.74 -7.09 12.21
N ALA A 2 -2.80 -6.60 11.55
CA ALA A 2 -2.65 -5.61 10.49
C ALA A 2 -2.46 -4.24 11.17
N LEU A 3 -1.25 -3.67 11.07
CA LEU A 3 -0.92 -2.37 11.64
C LEU A 3 -1.63 -1.21 10.90
N PHE A 4 -2.10 -1.47 9.68
CA PHE A 4 -2.75 -0.51 8.81
C PHE A 4 -3.93 -1.20 8.12
N ALA A 5 -5.03 -0.45 7.93
CA ALA A 5 -6.24 -0.92 7.28
C ALA A 5 -6.87 0.23 6.48
N VAL A 6 -7.61 -0.12 5.44
CA VAL A 6 -8.43 0.82 4.69
C VAL A 6 -9.69 1.12 5.51
N GLN A 7 -10.05 2.40 5.59
CA GLN A 7 -11.26 2.81 6.29
C GLN A 7 -12.50 2.33 5.51
N GLY A 8 -13.46 1.71 6.18
CA GLY A 8 -14.59 1.01 5.53
C GLY A 8 -15.62 1.91 4.82
N ASP A 9 -15.57 3.22 5.04
CA ASP A 9 -16.38 4.25 4.39
C ASP A 9 -15.68 4.91 3.19
N VAL A 10 -14.40 4.61 2.95
CA VAL A 10 -13.68 5.11 1.77
C VAL A 10 -14.02 4.22 0.57
N PRO A 11 -14.45 4.81 -0.57
CA PRO A 11 -14.70 4.05 -1.79
C PRO A 11 -13.45 3.27 -2.23
N PHE A 12 -13.64 2.01 -2.65
CA PHE A 12 -12.56 1.13 -3.08
C PHE A 12 -11.66 1.78 -4.14
N GLU A 13 -12.26 2.37 -5.18
CA GLU A 13 -11.52 3.02 -6.27
C GLU A 13 -10.63 4.17 -5.77
N GLN A 14 -11.12 4.95 -4.80
CA GLN A 14 -10.34 6.03 -4.20
C GLN A 14 -9.16 5.46 -3.42
N ALA A 15 -9.40 4.48 -2.55
CA ALA A 15 -8.33 3.86 -1.76
C ALA A 15 -7.29 3.18 -2.67
N PHE A 16 -7.73 2.51 -3.75
CA PHE A 16 -6.87 1.87 -4.74
C PHE A 16 -6.03 2.89 -5.52
N SER A 17 -6.61 4.03 -5.89
CA SER A 17 -5.89 5.14 -6.54
C SER A 17 -4.78 5.68 -5.65
N GLU A 18 -5.06 5.96 -4.37
CA GLU A 18 -4.06 6.45 -3.41
C GLU A 18 -2.94 5.43 -3.19
N LEU A 19 -3.28 4.14 -3.05
CA LEU A 19 -2.31 3.06 -2.96
C LEU A 19 -1.40 3.00 -4.20
N SER A 20 -1.96 3.19 -5.39
CA SER A 20 -1.22 3.20 -6.65
C SER A 20 -0.22 4.35 -6.72
N VAL A 21 -0.60 5.54 -6.26
CA VAL A 21 0.31 6.70 -6.13
C VAL A 21 1.44 6.37 -5.15
N MET A 22 1.12 5.81 -3.99
CA MET A 22 2.11 5.41 -2.99
C MET A 22 3.12 4.39 -3.53
N LEU A 23 2.66 3.40 -4.31
CA LEU A 23 3.55 2.43 -4.98
C LEU A 23 4.50 3.12 -5.98
N GLY A 24 4.03 4.17 -6.67
CA GLY A 24 4.87 5.04 -7.49
C GLY A 24 5.95 5.75 -6.68
N CYS A 25 5.60 6.32 -5.53
CA CYS A 25 6.55 6.97 -4.62
C CYS A 25 7.59 5.98 -4.07
N ILE A 26 7.17 4.78 -3.66
CA ILE A 26 8.06 3.72 -3.20
C ILE A 26 9.09 3.39 -4.28
N ARG A 27 8.65 3.20 -5.53
CA ARG A 27 9.55 2.93 -6.65
C ARG A 27 10.58 4.03 -6.84
N HIS A 28 10.16 5.29 -6.81
CA HIS A 28 11.08 6.43 -6.92
C HIS A 28 12.11 6.43 -5.78
N LEU A 29 11.67 6.28 -4.53
CA LEU A 29 12.57 6.24 -3.37
C LEU A 29 13.57 5.08 -3.44
N THR A 30 13.15 3.92 -3.94
CA THR A 30 14.07 2.79 -4.17
C THR A 30 15.13 3.16 -5.21
N THR A 31 14.75 3.81 -6.31
CA THR A 31 15.69 4.26 -7.34
C THR A 31 16.69 5.27 -6.79
N GLU A 32 16.25 6.29 -6.05
CA GLU A 32 17.15 7.27 -5.41
C GLU A 32 18.10 6.60 -4.41
N ALA A 33 17.61 5.63 -3.64
CA ALA A 33 18.44 4.89 -2.69
C ALA A 33 19.55 4.09 -3.38
N GLU A 34 19.26 3.49 -4.53
CA GLU A 34 20.21 2.70 -5.31
C GLU A 34 21.19 3.58 -6.09
N MET A 35 20.70 4.65 -6.72
CA MET A 35 21.51 5.51 -7.59
C MET A 35 22.36 6.51 -6.82
N GLU A 36 21.77 7.16 -5.83
CA GLU A 36 22.41 8.26 -5.07
C GLU A 36 22.97 7.78 -3.73
N ASN A 37 22.85 6.48 -3.42
CA ASN A 37 23.20 5.89 -2.13
C ASN A 37 22.48 6.59 -0.95
N ASP A 38 21.27 7.10 -1.21
CA ASP A 38 20.43 7.76 -0.21
C ASP A 38 19.82 6.71 0.74
N ARG A 39 20.48 6.55 1.89
CA ARG A 39 20.06 5.61 2.92
C ARG A 39 18.71 5.96 3.55
N GLN A 40 18.33 7.24 3.57
CA GLN A 40 17.05 7.67 4.11
C GLN A 40 15.93 7.30 3.15
N ALA A 41 16.12 7.52 1.84
CA ALA A 41 15.20 7.07 0.81
C ALA A 41 14.99 5.55 0.86
N GLY A 42 16.07 4.77 0.98
CA GLY A 42 15.98 3.31 1.08
C GLY A 42 15.26 2.82 2.34
N SER A 43 15.51 3.49 3.47
CA SER A 43 14.80 3.19 4.72
C SER A 43 13.31 3.51 4.63
N ALA A 44 12.96 4.63 4.00
CA ALA A 44 11.58 5.03 3.75
C ALA A 44 10.87 4.03 2.82
N ALA A 45 11.48 3.69 1.68
CA ALA A 45 10.96 2.72 0.72
C ALA A 45 10.65 1.37 1.37
N ARG A 46 11.52 0.89 2.27
CA ARG A 46 11.32 -0.37 3.01
C ARG A 46 10.10 -0.33 3.92
N ILE A 47 9.95 0.72 4.74
CA ILE A 47 8.80 0.84 5.66
C ILE A 47 7.50 1.02 4.88
N LEU A 48 7.52 1.88 3.86
CA LEU A 48 6.35 2.14 3.01
C LEU A 48 5.94 0.91 2.21
N SER A 49 6.87 0.06 1.79
CA SER A 49 6.55 -1.23 1.16
C SER A 49 5.81 -2.17 2.12
N GLY A 50 6.17 -2.18 3.41
CA GLY A 50 5.43 -2.91 4.44
C GLY A 50 4.00 -2.39 4.63
N LEU A 51 3.83 -1.06 4.62
CA LEU A 51 2.52 -0.41 4.64
C LEU A 51 1.69 -0.78 3.41
N ALA A 52 2.26 -0.66 2.21
CA ALA A 52 1.58 -1.00 0.96
C ALA A 52 1.08 -2.45 0.97
N LYS A 53 1.92 -3.39 1.45
CA LYS A 53 1.51 -4.79 1.58
C LYS A 53 0.32 -4.97 2.53
N ALA A 54 0.35 -4.32 3.69
CA ALA A 54 -0.75 -4.40 4.65
C ALA A 54 -2.06 -3.86 4.08
N LEU A 55 -2.01 -2.76 3.32
CA LEU A 55 -3.20 -2.19 2.66
C LEU A 55 -3.73 -3.09 1.53
N ILE A 56 -2.84 -3.70 0.73
CA ILE A 56 -3.23 -4.68 -0.30
C ILE A 56 -3.95 -5.86 0.35
N ASP A 57 -3.38 -6.43 1.42
CA ASP A 57 -3.98 -7.56 2.13
C ASP A 57 -5.37 -7.25 2.70
N ASP A 58 -5.52 -6.03 3.23
CA ASP A 58 -6.79 -5.56 3.78
C ASP A 58 -7.86 -5.34 2.69
N MET A 59 -7.47 -4.71 1.57
CA MET A 59 -8.35 -4.55 0.40
C MET A 59 -8.81 -5.89 -0.17
N GLU A 60 -7.88 -6.84 -0.33
CA GLU A 60 -8.22 -8.19 -0.80
C GLU A 60 -9.18 -8.91 0.16
N LEU A 61 -8.98 -8.74 1.47
CA LEU A 61 -9.88 -9.29 2.48
C LEU A 61 -11.27 -8.67 2.38
N GLY A 62 -11.35 -7.35 2.19
CA GLY A 62 -12.61 -6.63 1.94
C GLY A 62 -13.35 -7.17 0.72
N LEU A 63 -12.63 -7.34 -0.40
CA LEU A 63 -13.20 -7.88 -1.64
C LEU A 63 -13.71 -9.32 -1.46
N ARG A 64 -12.94 -10.18 -0.79
CA ARG A 64 -13.36 -11.57 -0.48
C ARG A 64 -14.64 -11.59 0.35
N LYS A 65 -14.77 -10.72 1.35
CA LYS A 65 -15.98 -10.62 2.19
C LYS A 65 -17.19 -10.15 1.37
N ALA A 66 -17.02 -9.14 0.51
CA ALA A 66 -18.08 -8.64 -0.35
C ALA A 66 -18.61 -9.73 -1.29
N LEU A 67 -17.73 -10.51 -1.90
CA LEU A 67 -18.10 -11.62 -2.79
C LEU A 67 -18.86 -12.75 -2.07
N VAL A 68 -18.50 -13.04 -0.81
CA VAL A 68 -19.20 -14.06 0.00
C VAL A 68 -20.57 -13.58 0.47
N SER A 69 -20.72 -12.29 0.78
CA SER A 69 -21.98 -11.73 1.29
C SER A 69 -23.09 -11.60 0.23
N HIS A 70 -22.75 -11.75 -1.06
CA HIS A 70 -23.70 -11.73 -2.18
C HIS A 70 -24.16 -13.12 -2.63
N LYS A 71 -23.83 -14.17 -1.87
CA LYS A 71 -24.20 -15.57 -2.13
C LYS A 71 -25.14 -16.09 -1.05
#